data_AF-A0A3B0RRA0-F1
#
_entry.id   AF-A0A3B0RRA0-F1
#
_cell.length_a   1.000
_cell.length_b   1.000
_cell.length_c   1.000
_cell.angle_alpha   90.00
_cell.angle_beta   90.00
_cell.angle_gamma   90.00
#
_symmetry.space_group_name_H-M   'P 1'
#
loop_
_entity.id
_entity.type
_entity.pdbx_description
1 polymer ?
#
loop_
_entity_poly.entity_id
_entity_poly.type
_entity_poly.pdbx_seq_one_letter_code
_entity_poly.pdbx_strand_id
1 'polypeptide(L)' 'MSLMDRRLARLEEEGAMMVTLENMSEADLRTKLNALFTNAEVLRQQLPDLSLEVLAEKLADCRGEMGIFMRECEVRSSK' A
#
# COMPACT_ATOMS: atom_id res chain seq x y z
N MET A 1 6.19 13.30 17.39
CA MET A 1 4.96 12.65 16.89
C MET A 1 4.86 11.29 17.56
N SER A 2 3.79 11.02 18.32
CA SER A 2 3.67 9.76 19.07
C SER A 2 3.39 8.58 18.13
N LEU A 3 3.64 7.35 18.60
CA LEU A 3 3.31 6.13 17.85
C LEU A 3 1.82 6.07 17.47
N MET A 4 0.95 6.65 18.31
CA MET A 4 -0.49 6.69 18.11
C MET A 4 -0.88 7.66 16.99
N ASP A 5 -0.23 8.83 16.93
CA ASP A 5 -0.46 9.82 15.87
C ASP A 5 -0.05 9.26 14.49
N ARG A 6 1.08 8.54 14.41
CA ARG A 6 1.52 7.90 13.16
C ARG A 6 0.54 6.81 12.69
N ARG A 7 -0.03 6.06 13.63
CA ARG A 7 -1.04 5.03 13.32
C ARG A 7 -2.33 5.64 12.81
N LEU A 8 -2.79 6.73 13.42
CA LEU A 8 -3.98 7.47 12.97
C LEU A 8 -3.77 8.06 11.58
N ALA A 9 -2.65 8.74 11.34
CA ALA A 9 -2.32 9.28 10.02
C ALA A 9 -2.31 8.19 8.94
N ARG A 10 -1.73 7.01 9.23
CA ARG A 10 -1.75 5.90 8.28
C ARG A 10 -3.17 5.41 8.00
N LEU A 11 -4.03 5.28 9.01
CA LEU A 11 -5.44 4.87 8.79
C LEU A 11 -6.21 5.87 7.94
N GLU A 12 -5.96 7.18 8.11
CA GLU A 12 -6.56 8.23 7.30
C GLU A 12 -6.10 8.14 5.84
N GLU A 13 -4.80 7.94 5.61
CA GLU A 13 -4.23 7.72 4.26
C GLU A 13 -4.78 6.45 3.60
N GLU A 14 -4.86 5.35 4.35
CA GLU A 14 -5.43 4.08 3.90
C GLU A 14 -6.90 4.27 3.48
N GLY A 15 -7.70 4.98 4.29
CA GLY A 15 -9.09 5.30 3.96
C GLY A 15 -9.24 6.16 2.71
N ALA A 16 -8.41 7.19 2.54
CA ALA A 16 -8.42 8.03 1.35
C ALA A 16 -8.02 7.24 0.08
N MET A 17 -7.08 6.31 0.23
CA MET A 17 -6.66 5.43 -0.86
C MET A 17 -7.79 4.50 -1.29
N MET A 18 -8.56 3.92 -0.35
CA MET A 18 -9.72 3.08 -0.67
C MET A 18 -10.76 3.83 -1.53
N VAL A 19 -11.13 5.06 -1.14
CA VAL A 19 -12.08 5.89 -1.90
C VAL A 19 -11.55 6.21 -3.29
N THR A 20 -10.25 6.48 -3.40
CA THR A 20 -9.63 6.75 -4.70
C THR A 20 -9.71 5.52 -5.61
N LEU A 21 -9.37 4.35 -5.07
CA LEU A 21 -9.37 3.10 -5.84
C LEU A 21 -10.78 2.69 -6.29
N GLU A 22 -11.81 2.87 -5.45
CA GLU A 22 -13.20 2.57 -5.83
C GLU A 22 -13.63 3.31 -7.10
N ASN A 23 -13.15 4.55 -7.28
CA ASN A 23 -13.50 5.40 -8.42
C ASN A 23 -12.60 5.22 -9.65
N MET A 24 -11.54 4.40 -9.55
CA MET A 24 -10.62 4.18 -10.67
C MET A 24 -11.19 3.22 -11.72
N SER A 25 -10.82 3.41 -12.99
CA SER A 25 -11.07 2.39 -14.02
C SER A 25 -10.25 1.12 -13.74
N GLU A 26 -10.64 -0.02 -14.32
CA GLU A 26 -9.84 -1.24 -14.20
C GLU A 26 -8.43 -1.10 -14.78
N ALA A 27 -8.29 -0.33 -15.87
CA ALA A 27 -6.99 -0.08 -16.50
C ALA A 27 -6.06 0.71 -15.57
N ASP A 28 -6.60 1.73 -14.90
CA ASP A 28 -5.85 2.53 -13.94
C ASP A 28 -5.49 1.72 -12.69
N LEU A 29 -6.42 0.88 -12.22
CA LEU A 29 -6.18 -0.03 -11.10
C LEU A 29 -5.02 -0.99 -11.40
N ARG A 30 -5.01 -1.63 -12.59
CA ARG A 30 -3.92 -2.50 -13.04
C ARG A 30 -2.59 -1.75 -13.16
N THR A 31 -2.63 -0.52 -13.65
CA THR A 31 -1.44 0.34 -13.75
C THR A 31 -0.86 0.64 -12.38
N LYS A 32 -1.71 1.01 -11.40
CA LYS A 32 -1.27 1.23 -10.03
C LYS A 32 -0.76 -0.05 -9.36
N LEU A 33 -1.38 -1.20 -9.61
CA LEU A 33 -0.93 -2.48 -9.09
C LEU A 33 0.50 -2.82 -9.59
N ASN A 34 0.77 -2.57 -10.87
CA ASN A 34 2.11 -2.73 -11.44
C ASN A 34 3.15 -1.78 -10.82
N ALA A 35 2.75 -0.54 -10.53
CA ALA A 35 3.61 0.40 -9.81
C ALA A 35 3.94 -0.11 -8.40
N LEU A 36 2.96 -0.68 -7.69
CA LEU A 36 3.16 -1.28 -6.37
C LEU A 36 4.15 -2.47 -6.41
N PHE A 37 4.04 -3.35 -7.39
CA PHE A 37 5.02 -4.43 -7.59
C PHE A 37 6.42 -3.90 -7.91
N THR A 38 6.51 -2.82 -8.69
CA THR A 38 7.79 -2.17 -9.00
C THR A 38 8.43 -1.62 -7.73
N ASN A 39 7.65 -0.95 -6.88
CA ASN A 39 8.12 -0.44 -5.59
C ASN A 39 8.58 -1.57 -4.64
N ALA A 40 7.86 -2.70 -4.63
CA ALA A 40 8.25 -3.88 -3.85
C ALA A 40 9.58 -4.47 -4.32
N GLU A 41 9.83 -4.50 -5.64
CA GLU A 41 11.12 -4.96 -6.18
C GLU A 41 12.26 -3.99 -5.85
N VAL A 42 12.00 -2.67 -5.88
CA VAL A 42 12.97 -1.66 -5.40
C VAL A 42 13.29 -1.86 -3.92
N LEU A 43 12.28 -2.10 -3.09
CA LEU A 43 12.49 -2.39 -1.66
C LEU A 43 13.35 -3.66 -1.47
N ARG A 44 13.08 -4.70 -2.26
CA ARG A 44 13.85 -5.95 -2.23
C ARG A 44 15.32 -5.72 -2.53
N GLN A 45 15.65 -4.85 -3.49
CA GLN A 45 17.02 -4.51 -3.84
C GLN A 45 17.74 -3.74 -2.72
N GLN A 46 17.01 -2.95 -1.93
CA GLN A 46 17.53 -2.16 -0.83
C GLN A 46 17.72 -2.95 0.48
N LEU A 47 17.17 -4.17 0.59
CA LEU A 47 17.21 -4.99 1.81
C LEU A 47 18.59 -5.09 2.49
N PRO A 48 19.72 -5.26 1.76
CA PRO A 48 21.03 -5.39 2.39
C PRO A 48 21.48 -4.14 3.17
N ASP A 49 20.98 -2.96 2.79
CA ASP A 49 21.42 -1.66 3.29
C ASP A 49 20.45 -1.04 4.31
N LEU A 50 19.29 -1.68 4.54
CA LEU A 50 18.27 -1.17 5.44
C LEU A 50 18.46 -1.67 6.87
N SER A 51 18.32 -0.77 7.86
CA SER A 51 18.19 -1.18 9.25
C SER A 51 16.87 -1.92 9.47
N LEU A 52 16.82 -2.81 10.46
CA LEU A 52 15.60 -3.57 10.77
C LEU A 52 14.40 -2.67 11.14
N GLU A 53 14.65 -1.52 11.76
CA GLU A 53 13.62 -0.53 12.07
C GLU A 53 13.01 0.06 10.80
N VAL A 54 13.84 0.53 9.87
CA VAL A 54 13.38 1.10 8.60
C VAL A 54 12.73 0.02 7.72
N LEU A 55 13.25 -1.20 7.75
CA LEU A 55 12.66 -2.33 7.06
C LEU A 55 11.25 -2.63 7.59
N ALA A 56 11.06 -2.63 8.91
CA ALA A 56 9.75 -2.85 9.51
C ALA A 56 8.75 -1.76 9.12
N GLU A 57 9.17 -0.50 9.06
CA GLU A 57 8.32 0.61 8.61
C GLU A 57 7.89 0.43 7.15
N LYS A 58 8.85 0.20 6.24
CA LYS A 58 8.58 0.01 4.81
C LYS A 58 7.72 -1.23 4.52
N LEU A 59 7.97 -2.33 5.22
CA LEU A 59 7.13 -3.54 5.11
C LEU A 59 5.71 -3.28 5.60
N ALA A 60 5.54 -2.46 6.64
CA ALA A 60 4.21 -2.13 7.13
C ALA A 60 3.43 -1.25 6.14
N ASP A 61 4.10 -0.32 5.43
CA ASP A 61 3.50 0.45 4.34
C ASP A 61 3.09 -0.46 3.18
N CYS A 62 4.00 -1.29 2.69
CA CYS A 62 3.71 -2.24 1.61
C CYS A 62 2.53 -3.17 1.96
N ARG A 63 2.45 -3.63 3.21
CA ARG A 63 1.33 -4.46 3.68
C ARG A 63 0.01 -3.70 3.65
N GLY A 64 -0.01 -2.45 4.10
CA GLY A 64 -1.22 -1.60 4.10
C GLY A 64 -1.72 -1.38 2.68
N GLU A 65 -0.86 -0.90 1.79
CA GLU A 65 -1.20 -0.66 0.39
C GLU A 65 -1.68 -1.94 -0.32
N MET A 66 -0.93 -3.06 -0.20
CA MET A 66 -1.31 -4.33 -0.82
C MET A 66 -2.68 -4.82 -0.31
N GLY A 67 -2.95 -4.68 0.99
CA GLY A 67 -4.23 -5.05 1.59
C GLY A 67 -5.40 -4.27 1.00
N ILE A 68 -5.23 -2.97 0.76
CA ILE A 68 -6.25 -2.11 0.14
C ILE A 68 -6.51 -2.53 -1.32
N PHE A 69 -5.46 -2.78 -2.11
CA PHE A 69 -5.61 -3.24 -3.49
C PHE A 69 -6.28 -4.62 -3.56
N MET A 70 -5.92 -5.56 -2.69
CA MET A 70 -6.58 -6.86 -2.59
C MET A 70 -8.07 -6.68 -2.32
N ARG A 71 -8.42 -5.82 -1.34
CA ARG A 71 -9.81 -5.56 -1.00
C ARG A 71 -10.60 -4.97 -2.16
N GLU A 72 -10.02 -4.02 -2.89
CA GLU A 72 -10.68 -3.43 -4.06
C GLU A 72 -10.93 -4.48 -5.16
N CYS A 73 -9.94 -5.34 -5.42
CA CYS A 73 -10.10 -6.44 -6.38
C CYS A 73 -11.22 -7.41 -5.98
N GLU A 74 -11.33 -7.77 -4.70
CA GLU A 74 -12.43 -8.61 -4.17
C GLU A 74 -13.80 -7.95 -4.32
N VAL A 75 -13.89 -6.65 -4.05
CA VAL A 75 -15.16 -5.90 -4.16
C VAL A 75 -15.60 -5.85 -5.62
N ARG A 76 -14.68 -5.63 -6.56
CA ARG A 76 -15.00 -5.60 -8.00
C ARG A 76 -15.36 -6.97 -8.56
N SER A 77 -14.69 -8.05 -8.12
CA SER A 77 -15.02 -9.40 -8.58
C SER A 77 -16.37 -9.91 -8.10
N SER A 78 -16.92 -9.27 -7.06
CA SER A 78 -18.23 -9.59 -6.48
C SER A 78 -19.38 -8.76 -7.06
N LYS A 79 -19.11 -7.83 -7.99
CA LYS A 79 -20.10 -7.02 -8.72
C LYS A 79 -20.47 -7.69 -10.04
#